data_AF-A0A1S8A5D8-F1
#
_entry.id   AF-A0A1S8A5D8-F1
#
_cell.length_a   1.000
_cell.length_b   1.000
_cell.length_c   1.000
_cell.angle_alpha   90.00
_cell.angle_beta   90.00
_cell.angle_gamma   90.00
#
_symmetry.space_group_name_H-M   'P 1'
#
loop_
_entity.id
_entity.type
_entity.pdbx_description
1 polymer ?
#
loop_
_entity_poly.entity_id
_entity_poly.type
_entity_poly.pdbx_seq_one_letter_code
_entity_poly.pdbx_strand_id
1 'polypeptide(L)'
;MLVDKKTGQTPKVPASRFNIDAHYHQDRERPGSFNVLGGYFLDGNPRDFDPSFFNVTPVEAQWLDPQQRRMLEVSYECLESAGLTLDQVAGSNTAVFVGSFTSDYRKRLTTRPILTDSQANRPQNKCRRWNPTLGIVTRPQESIPE
;
A
#
# COMPACT_ATOMS: atom_id res chain seq x y z
N MET A 1 -13.91 11.75 18.38
CA MET A 1 -14.30 11.81 16.94
C MET A 1 -15.80 11.94 16.78
N LEU A 2 -16.60 10.87 17.02
CA LEU A 2 -18.06 10.92 16.83
C LEU A 2 -18.76 11.84 17.84
N VAL A 3 -18.34 11.81 19.11
CA VAL A 3 -18.87 12.66 20.18
C VAL A 3 -18.52 14.14 19.95
N ASP A 4 -17.31 14.41 19.43
CA ASP A 4 -16.82 15.76 19.16
C ASP A 4 -17.20 16.31 17.77
N LYS A 5 -17.96 15.55 16.98
CA LYS A 5 -18.29 15.84 15.56
C LYS A 5 -17.07 16.23 14.72
N LYS A 6 -15.89 15.66 15.03
CA LYS A 6 -14.66 15.92 14.28
C LYS A 6 -14.67 15.07 13.02
N THR A 7 -14.32 15.69 11.88
CA THR A 7 -14.11 14.96 10.64
C THR A 7 -12.70 14.38 10.61
N GLY A 8 -12.55 13.15 10.09
CA GLY A 8 -11.22 12.56 9.83
C GLY A 8 -10.55 13.10 8.57
N GLN A 9 -11.26 13.94 7.80
CA GLN A 9 -10.72 14.56 6.60
C GLN A 9 -9.76 15.69 6.96
N THR A 10 -8.56 15.67 6.39
CA THR A 10 -7.66 16.81 6.50
C THR A 10 -8.21 17.97 5.65
N PRO A 11 -8.20 19.22 6.14
CA PRO A 11 -8.73 20.36 5.39
C PRO A 11 -7.93 20.65 4.11
N LYS A 12 -6.65 20.29 4.11
CA LYS A 12 -5.76 20.40 2.95
C LYS A 12 -4.87 19.16 2.85
N VAL A 13 -4.51 18.77 1.63
CA VAL A 13 -3.49 17.75 1.39
C VAL A 13 -2.18 18.16 2.08
N PRO A 14 -1.55 17.29 2.88
CA PRO A 14 -0.27 17.60 3.50
C PRO A 14 0.81 17.89 2.45
N ALA A 15 1.62 18.93 2.68
CA ALA A 15 2.68 19.36 1.76
C ALA A 15 3.71 18.24 1.46
N SER A 16 3.87 17.27 2.36
CA SER A 16 4.73 16.11 2.19
C SER A 16 4.23 15.11 1.13
N ARG A 17 2.98 15.21 0.68
CA ARG A 17 2.36 14.26 -0.28
C ARG A 17 2.52 14.74 -1.71
N PHE A 18 1.96 15.90 -2.03
CA PHE A 18 2.11 16.62 -3.29
C PHE A 18 1.61 18.06 -3.15
N ASN A 19 2.00 18.93 -4.08
CA ASN A 19 1.53 20.32 -4.10
C ASN A 19 0.10 20.40 -4.65
N ILE A 20 -0.89 20.48 -3.76
CA ILE A 20 -2.31 20.59 -4.16
C ILE A 20 -2.64 21.94 -4.82
N ASP A 21 -1.95 23.01 -4.44
CA ASP A 21 -2.24 24.36 -4.96
C ASP A 21 -1.96 24.46 -6.47
N ALA A 22 -0.99 23.68 -6.97
CA ALA A 22 -0.68 23.59 -8.40
C ALA A 22 -1.75 22.83 -9.21
N HIS A 23 -2.61 22.05 -8.56
CA HIS A 23 -3.63 21.22 -9.21
C HIS A 23 -5.06 21.66 -8.87
N TYR A 24 -5.24 22.64 -8.00
CA TYR A 24 -6.57 23.09 -7.58
C TYR A 24 -7.21 24.04 -8.59
N HIS A 25 -8.49 23.82 -8.88
CA HIS A 25 -9.32 24.75 -9.65
C HIS A 25 -10.77 24.64 -9.20
N GLN A 26 -11.51 25.76 -9.16
CA GLN A 26 -12.91 25.76 -8.71
C GLN A 26 -13.86 25.07 -9.69
N ASP A 27 -13.61 25.22 -11.00
CA ASP A 27 -14.36 24.54 -12.05
C ASP A 27 -14.07 23.03 -12.05
N ARG A 28 -15.13 22.24 -11.84
CA ARG A 28 -15.08 20.77 -11.79
C ARG A 28 -14.84 20.14 -13.15
N GLU A 29 -15.23 20.81 -14.23
CA GLU A 29 -15.15 20.26 -15.59
C GLU A 29 -13.79 20.52 -16.24
N ARG A 30 -12.93 21.32 -15.58
CA ARG A 30 -11.59 21.61 -16.09
C ARG A 30 -10.70 20.35 -16.04
N PRO A 31 -10.26 19.81 -17.19
CA PRO A 31 -9.43 18.61 -17.23
C PRO A 31 -8.11 18.80 -16.48
N GLY A 32 -7.68 17.75 -15.76
CA GLY A 32 -6.39 17.74 -15.05
C GLY A 32 -6.34 18.56 -13.76
N SER A 33 -7.49 18.99 -13.24
CA SER A 33 -7.60 19.73 -11.98
C SER A 33 -8.42 19.00 -10.92
N PHE A 34 -8.18 19.34 -9.66
CA PHE A 34 -8.99 18.91 -8.52
C PHE A 34 -9.81 20.11 -8.03
N ASN A 35 -11.09 19.87 -7.73
CA ASN A 35 -11.97 20.85 -7.08
C ASN A 35 -12.05 20.68 -5.55
N VAL A 36 -11.28 19.74 -5.00
CA VAL A 36 -11.19 19.45 -3.56
C VAL A 36 -9.76 19.65 -3.06
N LEU A 37 -9.62 20.29 -1.90
CA LEU A 37 -8.32 20.63 -1.32
C LEU A 37 -7.77 19.59 -0.35
N GLY A 38 -8.64 18.74 0.20
CA GLY A 38 -8.34 17.85 1.32
C GLY A 38 -8.81 16.43 1.08
N GLY A 39 -8.44 15.53 1.99
CA GLY A 39 -8.74 14.10 1.86
C GLY A 39 -8.46 13.34 3.16
N TYR A 40 -8.50 12.01 3.08
CA TYR A 40 -8.17 11.15 4.21
C TYR A 40 -6.74 10.67 4.04
N PHE A 41 -5.88 11.03 4.99
CA PHE A 41 -4.48 10.65 5.00
C PHE A 41 -4.18 9.88 6.28
N LEU A 42 -3.43 8.80 6.14
CA LEU A 42 -2.85 8.13 7.31
C LEU A 42 -1.88 9.07 8.01
N ASP A 43 -1.94 9.07 9.33
CA ASP A 43 -0.97 9.73 10.18
C ASP A 43 0.42 9.09 10.02
N GLY A 44 1.45 9.88 10.27
CA GLY A 44 2.84 9.45 10.10
C GLY A 44 3.33 9.49 8.64
N ASN A 45 4.57 9.03 8.44
CA ASN A 45 5.19 9.03 7.13
C ASN A 45 4.98 7.66 6.46
N PRO A 46 4.38 7.60 5.25
CA PRO A 46 4.12 6.33 4.54
C PRO A 46 5.38 5.53 4.19
N ARG A 47 6.56 6.14 4.34
CA ARG A 47 7.84 5.47 4.09
C ARG A 47 8.35 4.71 5.30
N ASP A 48 7.78 4.98 6.48
CA ASP A 48 8.15 4.31 7.71
C ASP A 48 7.77 2.84 7.58
N PHE A 49 8.76 1.98 7.82
CA PHE A 49 8.67 0.52 7.74
C PHE A 49 9.90 -0.06 8.44
N ASP A 50 9.76 -1.16 9.17
CA ASP A 50 10.90 -1.91 9.73
C ASP A 50 11.30 -3.06 8.79
N PRO A 51 12.25 -2.85 7.88
CA PRO A 51 12.63 -3.89 6.92
C PRO A 51 13.39 -5.04 7.58
N SER A 52 14.12 -4.79 8.66
CA SER A 52 14.93 -5.80 9.35
C SER A 52 14.04 -6.85 10.01
N PHE A 53 12.92 -6.42 10.61
CA PHE A 53 11.94 -7.33 11.19
C PHE A 53 11.36 -8.32 10.16
N PHE A 54 11.06 -7.84 8.95
CA PHE A 54 10.48 -8.66 7.87
C PHE A 54 11.52 -9.37 6.99
N ASN A 55 12.81 -9.38 7.36
CA ASN A 55 13.90 -9.92 6.55
C ASN A 55 13.98 -9.32 5.12
N VAL A 56 13.66 -8.03 4.99
CA VAL A 56 13.76 -7.26 3.75
C VAL A 56 15.04 -6.42 3.79
N THR A 57 15.78 -6.35 2.69
CA THR A 57 16.96 -5.47 2.66
C THR A 57 16.53 -3.99 2.56
N PRO A 58 17.32 -3.02 3.10
CA PRO A 58 16.98 -1.60 3.00
C PRO A 58 16.80 -1.10 1.56
N VAL A 59 17.51 -1.72 0.61
CA VAL A 59 17.37 -1.42 -0.82
C VAL A 59 16.03 -1.95 -1.34
N GLU A 60 15.68 -3.20 -1.09
CA GLU A 60 14.40 -3.77 -1.49
C GLU A 60 13.22 -3.01 -0.86
N ALA A 61 13.36 -2.63 0.41
CA ALA A 61 12.36 -1.88 1.14
C ALA A 61 11.99 -0.57 0.45
N GLN A 62 12.94 0.14 -0.19
CA GLN A 62 12.65 1.38 -0.92
C GLN A 62 11.72 1.17 -2.12
N TRP A 63 11.78 -0.02 -2.76
CA TRP A 63 11.00 -0.35 -3.95
C TRP A 63 9.67 -1.05 -3.64
N LEU A 64 9.46 -1.52 -2.41
CA LEU A 64 8.18 -2.09 -1.98
C LEU A 64 7.07 -1.05 -2.01
N ASP A 65 5.87 -1.44 -2.44
CA ASP A 65 4.71 -0.55 -2.39
C ASP A 65 4.37 -0.22 -0.92
N PRO A 66 4.15 1.06 -0.56
CA PRO A 66 3.71 1.43 0.79
C PRO A 66 2.47 0.66 1.28
N GLN A 67 1.54 0.29 0.38
CA GLN A 67 0.38 -0.54 0.74
C GLN A 67 0.81 -1.93 1.24
N GLN A 68 1.81 -2.54 0.60
CA GLN A 68 2.32 -3.86 1.00
C GLN A 68 3.07 -3.78 2.33
N ARG A 69 3.85 -2.72 2.56
CA ARG A 69 4.57 -2.50 3.84
C ARG A 69 3.60 -2.40 5.02
N ARG A 70 2.56 -1.56 4.88
CA ARG A 70 1.53 -1.40 5.92
C ARG A 70 0.75 -2.68 6.15
N MET A 71 0.46 -3.43 5.09
CA MET A 71 -0.21 -4.72 5.21
C MET A 71 0.60 -5.73 6.05
N LEU A 72 1.94 -5.76 5.90
CA LEU A 72 2.80 -6.61 6.71
C LEU A 72 2.76 -6.23 8.20
N GLU A 73 2.86 -4.93 8.51
CA GLU A 73 2.75 -4.41 9.88
C GLU A 73 1.40 -4.75 10.51
N VAL A 74 0.30 -4.42 9.83
CA VAL A 74 -1.06 -4.65 10.34
C VAL A 74 -1.36 -6.15 10.49
N SER A 75 -0.81 -6.98 9.60
CA SER A 75 -0.96 -8.43 9.72
C SER A 75 -0.24 -8.95 10.96
N TYR A 76 0.94 -8.45 11.27
CA TYR A 76 1.66 -8.79 12.50
C TYR A 76 0.93 -8.29 13.75
N GLU A 77 0.50 -7.02 13.77
CA GLU A 77 -0.29 -6.44 14.87
C GLU A 77 -1.59 -7.22 15.12
N CYS A 78 -2.24 -7.72 14.06
CA CYS A 78 -3.43 -8.55 14.15
C CYS A 78 -3.12 -9.91 14.81
N LEU A 79 -2.01 -10.56 14.44
CA LEU A 79 -1.57 -11.80 15.07
C LEU A 79 -1.23 -11.61 16.55
N GLU A 80 -0.51 -10.53 16.88
CA GLU A 80 -0.21 -10.17 18.27
C GLU A 80 -1.48 -9.88 19.08
N SER A 81 -2.43 -9.14 18.49
CA SER A 81 -3.73 -8.87 19.11
C SER A 81 -4.55 -10.14 19.35
N ALA A 82 -4.37 -11.15 18.50
CA ALA A 82 -4.98 -12.47 18.66
C ALA A 82 -4.22 -13.39 19.64
N GLY A 83 -3.06 -12.96 20.14
CA GLY A 83 -2.19 -13.76 21.01
C GLY A 83 -1.51 -14.93 20.29
N LEU A 84 -1.39 -14.87 18.96
CA LEU A 84 -0.77 -15.91 18.14
C LEU A 84 0.69 -15.56 17.84
N THR A 85 1.58 -16.54 17.98
CA THR A 85 2.97 -16.40 17.54
C THR A 85 3.12 -16.78 16.07
N LEU A 86 4.16 -16.25 15.42
CA LEU A 86 4.46 -16.57 14.03
C LEU A 86 4.69 -18.08 13.82
N ASP A 87 5.30 -18.75 14.79
CA ASP A 87 5.57 -20.20 14.73
C ASP A 87 4.28 -21.03 14.80
N GLN A 88 3.24 -20.54 15.48
CA GLN A 88 1.93 -21.22 15.52
C GLN A 88 1.18 -21.11 14.20
N VAL A 89 1.35 -19.99 13.49
CA VAL A 89 0.71 -19.76 12.19
C VAL A 89 1.51 -20.44 11.07
N ALA A 90 2.83 -20.52 11.19
CA ALA A 90 3.69 -21.16 10.22
C ALA A 90 3.33 -22.64 10.02
N GLY A 91 2.96 -23.02 8.80
CA GLY A 91 2.57 -24.39 8.46
C GLY A 91 1.13 -24.76 8.84
N SER A 92 0.37 -23.84 9.44
CA SER A 92 -1.07 -24.01 9.67
C SER A 92 -1.87 -23.85 8.37
N ASN A 93 -3.12 -24.34 8.36
CA ASN A 93 -4.04 -24.15 7.23
C ASN A 93 -4.69 -22.74 7.25
N THR A 94 -3.86 -21.70 7.25
CA THR A 94 -4.29 -20.30 7.29
C THR A 94 -4.27 -19.69 5.89
N ALA A 95 -5.40 -19.12 5.47
CA ALA A 95 -5.54 -18.42 4.20
C ALA A 95 -5.46 -16.89 4.39
N VAL A 96 -4.91 -16.19 3.40
CA VAL A 96 -4.80 -14.72 3.40
C VAL A 96 -5.59 -14.15 2.22
N PHE A 97 -6.51 -13.24 2.49
CA PHE A 97 -7.32 -12.55 1.47
C PHE A 97 -7.04 -11.05 1.53
N VAL A 98 -6.64 -10.46 0.39
CA VAL A 98 -6.23 -9.04 0.32
C VAL A 98 -7.02 -8.32 -0.77
N GLY A 99 -7.70 -7.24 -0.38
CA GLY A 99 -8.29 -6.29 -1.32
C GLY A 99 -7.34 -5.14 -1.61
N SER A 100 -6.99 -4.93 -2.89
CA SER A 100 -6.26 -3.74 -3.34
C SER A 100 -6.87 -3.21 -4.64
N PHE A 101 -6.96 -1.90 -4.76
CA PHE A 101 -7.64 -1.22 -5.88
C PHE A 101 -6.68 -0.37 -6.74
N THR A 102 -5.50 -0.05 -6.22
CA THR A 102 -4.61 0.96 -6.79
C THR A 102 -3.18 0.45 -6.94
N SER A 103 -2.52 0.81 -8.05
CA SER A 103 -1.12 0.47 -8.35
C SER A 103 -0.27 1.70 -8.69
N ASP A 104 -0.64 2.85 -8.11
CA ASP A 104 -0.04 4.15 -8.43
C ASP A 104 1.44 4.24 -8.08
N TYR A 105 1.89 3.52 -7.05
CA TYR A 105 3.31 3.49 -6.70
C TYR A 105 4.13 2.89 -7.84
N ARG A 106 3.71 1.75 -8.39
CA ARG A 106 4.33 1.12 -9.55
C ARG A 106 4.34 2.04 -10.77
N LYS A 107 3.21 2.70 -11.06
CA LYS A 107 3.12 3.68 -12.17
C LYS A 107 4.12 4.83 -11.99
N ARG A 108 4.23 5.39 -10.78
CA ARG A 108 5.19 6.47 -10.47
C ARG A 108 6.64 6.02 -10.64
N LEU A 109 6.98 4.78 -10.29
CA LEU A 109 8.33 4.24 -10.51
C LEU A 109 8.66 4.14 -12.00
N THR A 110 7.70 3.71 -12.82
CA THR A 110 7.91 3.58 -14.28
C THR A 110 7.94 4.90 -15.03
N THR A 111 7.26 5.94 -14.55
CA THR A 111 7.22 7.26 -15.21
C THR A 111 8.49 8.09 -14.97
N ARG A 112 9.34 7.74 -14.01
CA ARG A 112 10.62 8.44 -13.78
C ARG A 112 11.70 7.91 -14.73
N PRO A 113 12.30 8.74 -15.61
CA PRO A 113 13.23 8.28 -16.65
C PRO A 113 14.63 7.86 -16.15
N ILE A 114 14.85 7.73 -14.85
CA ILE A 114 16.17 7.35 -14.29
C ILE A 114 16.45 5.84 -14.34
N LEU A 115 15.55 5.02 -14.87
CA LEU A 115 15.73 3.58 -14.99
C LEU A 115 15.30 3.07 -16.36
N THR A 116 16.16 3.22 -17.35
CA THR A 116 16.14 2.36 -18.53
C THR A 116 16.63 0.95 -18.16
N ASP A 117 15.73 -0.02 -18.36
CA ASP A 117 15.95 -1.38 -18.87
C ASP A 117 16.59 -2.52 -18.06
N SER A 118 17.08 -2.36 -16.82
CA SER A 118 17.63 -3.55 -16.11
C SER A 118 17.10 -3.85 -14.71
N GLN A 119 16.55 -2.86 -14.00
CA GLN A 119 16.10 -3.06 -12.60
C GLN A 119 14.58 -3.03 -12.41
N ALA A 120 13.82 -2.54 -13.41
CA ALA A 120 12.35 -2.53 -13.37
C ALA A 120 11.72 -3.94 -13.42
N ASN A 121 12.51 -4.96 -13.79
CA ASN A 121 12.03 -6.34 -13.95
C ASN A 121 12.43 -7.28 -12.81
N ARG A 122 12.82 -6.77 -11.62
CA ARG A 122 12.90 -7.64 -10.43
C ARG A 122 11.48 -7.88 -9.93
N PRO A 123 10.94 -9.11 -10.06
CA PRO A 123 9.63 -9.41 -9.52
C PRO A 123 9.67 -9.19 -8.01
N GLN A 124 8.62 -8.56 -7.47
CA GLN A 124 8.33 -8.44 -6.03
C GLN A 124 8.20 -9.81 -5.31
N ASN A 125 8.43 -10.91 -6.04
CA ASN A 125 8.27 -12.31 -5.66
C ASN A 125 9.49 -12.87 -4.90
N LYS A 126 10.36 -12.01 -4.34
CA LYS A 126 11.58 -12.43 -3.62
C LYS A 126 11.44 -12.38 -2.08
N CYS A 127 10.24 -12.18 -1.53
CA CYS A 127 9.95 -12.57 -0.15
C CYS A 127 9.72 -14.09 -0.11
N ARG A 128 10.79 -14.89 -0.09
CA ARG A 128 10.72 -16.38 -0.08
C ARG A 128 10.76 -17.02 1.30
N ARG A 129 10.85 -16.25 2.39
CA ARG A 129 10.99 -16.81 3.76
C ARG A 129 9.75 -16.66 4.65
N TRP A 130 8.74 -15.95 4.17
CA TRP A 130 7.40 -15.91 4.77
C TRP A 130 6.46 -16.69 3.85
N ASN A 131 6.12 -17.92 4.26
CA ASN A 131 5.05 -18.69 3.63
C ASN A 131 3.85 -18.61 4.60
N PRO A 132 2.94 -17.65 4.37
CA PRO A 132 1.66 -18.02 3.80
C PRO A 132 1.42 -17.18 2.55
N THR A 133 1.28 -17.88 1.43
CA THR A 133 0.67 -17.48 0.15
C THR A 133 0.17 -16.04 0.09
N LEU A 134 1.08 -15.07 -0.08
CA LEU A 134 0.71 -13.72 -0.50
C LEU A 134 0.50 -13.73 -2.02
N GLY A 135 -0.50 -14.48 -2.45
CA GLY A 135 -1.10 -14.35 -3.77
C GLY A 135 -2.21 -13.31 -3.65
N ILE A 136 -2.03 -12.12 -4.21
CA ILE A 136 -3.13 -11.19 -4.42
C ILE A 136 -4.03 -11.84 -5.47
N VAL A 137 -5.07 -12.56 -5.03
CA VAL A 137 -6.12 -13.09 -5.92
C VAL A 137 -7.04 -11.91 -6.27
N THR A 138 -6.75 -11.25 -7.39
CA THR A 138 -7.70 -10.29 -7.99
C THR A 138 -8.80 -11.05 -8.73
N ARG A 139 -9.98 -11.13 -8.10
CA ARG A 139 -11.28 -11.66 -8.56
C ARG A 139 -11.34 -13.14 -8.99
N PRO A 140 -12.45 -13.85 -8.71
CA PRO A 140 -12.76 -15.09 -9.39
C PRO A 140 -13.08 -14.78 -10.85
N GLN A 141 -12.35 -15.40 -11.78
CA GLN A 141 -12.86 -15.62 -13.13
C GLN A 141 -13.91 -16.73 -13.01
N GLU A 142 -15.19 -16.38 -13.11
CA GLU A 142 -16.24 -17.36 -13.40
C GLU A 142 -15.95 -17.98 -14.77
N SER A 143 -15.47 -19.22 -14.78
CA SER A 143 -15.47 -20.06 -15.96
C SER A 143 -16.91 -20.47 -16.27
N ILE A 144 -17.43 -19.97 -17.38
CA ILE A 144 -18.68 -20.44 -17.99
C ILE A 144 -18.43 -21.85 -18.57
N PRO A 145 -19.22 -22.89 -18.24
CA PRO A 145 -19.18 -24.21 -18.90
C PRO A 145 -19.99 -24.16 -20.22
N GLU A 146 -19.73 -24.90 -21.30
CA GLU A 146 -18.85 -26.03 -21.65
C GLU A 146 -17.98 -25.71 -22.88
#